data_AF-A0A8T3D219-F1
#
_entry.id   AF-A0A8T3D219-F1
#
_cell.length_a   1.000
_cell.length_b   1.000
_cell.length_c   1.000
_cell.angle_alpha   90.00
_cell.angle_beta   90.00
_cell.angle_gamma   90.00
#
_symmetry.space_group_name_H-M   'P 1'
#
loop_
_entity.id
_entity.type
_entity.pdbx_description
1 polymer ?
#
loop_
_entity_poly.entity_id
_entity_poly.type
_entity_poly.pdbx_seq_one_letter_code
_entity_poly.pdbx_strand_id
1 'polypeptide(L)'
;MFLCRCHYSNLAFSLLAHVLGEKVVGLDYQRWISDNILDRLGMEDTGFDITPGIQSQMAVGVYASGQPAPLYDLGWYRPSGQMFSTAADLAKLAMMLLGAYHRKLLDPDTLKTMLTPLFRCEKDYFANRTGTPWEVNEQLGYEVLRKDGDLDGYSATFSLVPRMKLGLVVLMAGTRPQGQDLVVKAYSHIIPAMERAFRDAQRILIPPPEPAPYVGFYTYGNITFYEIKAGPDGVLVMQQFGPQIEDLIPERYRTIKLNFLEDRVFRVVFEKEYPCVLRVSTASVSLEAQDGQLFNFYVLDKKGVSPGFDAPGLNTYNVVRIASRPSFSN
;
A
#
# COMPACT_ATOMS: atom_id res chain seq x y z
N MET A 1 7.72 -12.81 31.66
CA MET A 1 7.41 -12.44 30.27
C MET A 1 6.86 -13.69 29.61
N PHE A 2 5.54 -13.83 29.47
CA PHE A 2 4.97 -14.98 28.78
C PHE A 2 5.33 -14.84 27.30
N LEU A 3 6.21 -15.71 26.80
CA LEU A 3 6.50 -15.82 25.37
C LEU A 3 5.25 -16.44 24.73
N CYS A 4 4.43 -15.61 24.06
CA CYS A 4 3.36 -16.11 23.23
C CYS A 4 3.97 -16.81 22.01
N ARG A 5 3.79 -18.12 21.90
CA ARG A 5 4.27 -18.93 20.77
C ARG A 5 3.22 -18.92 19.66
N CYS A 6 3.63 -18.66 18.43
CA CYS A 6 2.74 -18.76 17.27
C CYS A 6 2.50 -20.23 16.92
N HIS A 7 1.24 -20.62 16.74
CA HIS A 7 0.87 -21.96 16.29
C HIS A 7 -0.26 -21.88 15.25
N TYR A 8 -0.09 -22.56 14.14
CA TYR A 8 -1.10 -22.62 13.08
C TYR A 8 -2.26 -23.56 13.46
N SER A 9 -3.50 -23.22 13.12
CA SER A 9 -4.65 -24.05 13.49
C SER A 9 -5.80 -23.94 12.47
N ASN A 10 -5.95 -24.97 11.63
CA ASN A 10 -7.13 -25.12 10.76
C ASN A 10 -8.43 -25.25 11.57
N LEU A 11 -8.36 -25.88 12.74
CA LEU A 11 -9.48 -26.00 13.67
C LEU A 11 -9.95 -24.61 14.13
N ALA A 12 -9.04 -23.69 14.45
CA ALA A 12 -9.41 -22.35 14.89
C ALA A 12 -10.15 -21.57 13.80
N PHE A 13 -9.70 -21.65 12.54
CA PHE A 13 -10.38 -21.00 11.41
C PHE A 13 -11.74 -21.62 11.11
N SER A 14 -11.85 -22.95 11.14
CA SER A 14 -13.15 -23.63 10.95
C SER A 14 -14.12 -23.27 12.08
N LEU A 15 -13.65 -23.31 13.34
CA LEU A 15 -14.46 -22.92 14.49
C LEU A 15 -14.93 -21.45 14.39
N LEU A 16 -14.03 -20.53 14.03
CA LEU A 16 -14.37 -19.12 13.81
C LEU A 16 -15.48 -18.97 12.76
N ALA A 17 -15.33 -19.64 11.61
CA ALA A 17 -16.30 -19.60 10.54
C ALA A 17 -17.69 -20.13 10.97
N HIS A 18 -17.74 -21.25 11.67
CA HIS A 18 -19.00 -21.81 12.18
C HIS A 18 -19.64 -20.92 13.23
N VAL A 19 -18.86 -20.36 14.16
CA VAL A 19 -19.37 -19.40 15.16
C VAL A 19 -19.93 -18.15 14.46
N LEU A 20 -19.24 -17.61 13.45
CA LEU A 20 -19.72 -16.46 12.69
C LEU A 20 -21.02 -16.79 11.93
N GLY A 21 -21.05 -17.91 11.20
CA GLY A 21 -22.24 -18.34 10.45
C GLY A 21 -23.45 -18.53 11.36
N GLU A 22 -23.30 -19.32 12.43
CA GLU A 22 -24.40 -19.64 13.34
C GLU A 22 -24.85 -18.47 14.20
N LYS A 23 -23.92 -17.70 14.78
CA LYS A 23 -24.25 -16.74 15.85
C LYS A 23 -24.41 -15.30 15.39
N VAL A 24 -23.79 -14.93 14.28
CA VAL A 24 -23.77 -13.53 13.81
C VAL A 24 -24.63 -13.36 12.58
N VAL A 25 -24.53 -14.29 11.64
CA VAL A 25 -25.18 -14.16 10.33
C VAL A 25 -26.55 -14.84 10.28
N GLY A 26 -26.73 -15.97 10.98
CA GLY A 26 -27.93 -16.80 10.85
C GLY A 26 -28.03 -17.51 9.50
N LEU A 27 -26.92 -17.62 8.76
CA LEU A 27 -26.79 -18.32 7.48
C LEU A 27 -25.59 -19.29 7.56
N ASP A 28 -25.58 -20.28 6.67
CA ASP A 28 -24.39 -21.10 6.43
C ASP A 28 -23.21 -20.22 5.97
N TYR A 29 -22.02 -20.49 6.52
CA TYR A 29 -20.81 -19.70 6.27
C TYR A 29 -20.47 -19.61 4.78
N GLN A 30 -20.59 -20.70 4.03
CA GLN A 30 -20.26 -20.75 2.60
C GLN A 30 -21.21 -19.86 1.79
N ARG A 31 -22.50 -19.87 2.15
CA ARG A 31 -23.48 -18.97 1.53
C ARG A 31 -23.17 -17.52 1.85
N TRP A 32 -22.83 -17.21 3.10
CA TRP A 32 -22.47 -15.83 3.46
C TRP A 32 -21.25 -15.33 2.70
N ILE A 33 -20.20 -16.15 2.56
CA ILE A 33 -19.00 -15.82 1.77
C ILE A 33 -19.37 -15.57 0.30
N SER A 34 -20.22 -16.40 -0.29
CA SER A 34 -20.68 -16.22 -1.66
C SER A 34 -21.39 -14.88 -1.84
N ASP A 35 -22.43 -14.63 -1.04
CA ASP A 35 -23.30 -13.45 -1.18
C ASP A 35 -22.57 -12.13 -0.82
N ASN A 36 -21.64 -12.15 0.15
CA ASN A 36 -21.06 -10.93 0.72
C ASN A 36 -19.62 -10.64 0.28
N ILE A 37 -18.92 -11.63 -0.27
CA ILE A 37 -17.55 -11.46 -0.75
C ILE A 37 -17.46 -11.78 -2.24
N LEU A 38 -17.79 -13.01 -2.63
CA LEU A 38 -17.51 -13.49 -3.98
C LEU A 38 -18.35 -12.76 -5.03
N ASP A 39 -19.67 -12.72 -4.85
CA ASP A 39 -20.59 -12.03 -5.76
C ASP A 39 -20.30 -10.53 -5.84
N ARG A 40 -20.02 -9.92 -4.67
CA ARG A 40 -19.67 -8.51 -4.59
C ARG A 40 -18.35 -8.20 -5.30
N LEU A 41 -17.39 -9.11 -5.33
CA LEU A 41 -16.15 -8.95 -6.10
C LEU A 41 -16.26 -9.46 -7.55
N GLY A 42 -17.35 -10.13 -7.90
CA GLY A 42 -17.53 -10.77 -9.20
C GLY A 42 -16.55 -11.93 -9.39
N MET A 43 -16.31 -12.71 -8.33
CA MET A 43 -15.47 -13.91 -8.33
C MET A 43 -16.29 -15.14 -8.68
N GLU A 44 -16.79 -15.20 -9.92
CA GLU A 44 -17.78 -16.17 -10.40
C GLU A 44 -17.24 -17.61 -10.50
N ASP A 45 -15.92 -17.76 -10.62
CA ASP A 45 -15.23 -19.06 -10.74
C ASP A 45 -14.57 -19.46 -9.40
N THR A 46 -15.13 -19.01 -8.29
CA THR A 46 -14.64 -19.26 -6.93
C THR A 46 -15.77 -19.78 -6.05
N GLY A 47 -15.50 -20.81 -5.25
CA GLY A 47 -16.54 -21.37 -4.37
C GLY A 47 -16.09 -22.56 -3.53
N PHE A 48 -17.06 -23.24 -2.92
CA PHE A 48 -16.85 -24.40 -2.05
C PHE A 48 -17.38 -25.72 -2.62
N ASP A 49 -18.39 -25.67 -3.49
CA ASP A 49 -19.08 -26.83 -4.05
C ASP A 49 -18.51 -27.19 -5.43
N ILE A 50 -17.85 -28.35 -5.51
CA ILE A 50 -17.31 -28.86 -6.77
C ILE A 50 -18.44 -29.60 -7.51
N THR A 51 -19.18 -28.87 -8.35
CA THR A 51 -20.21 -29.45 -9.22
C THR A 51 -19.57 -30.14 -10.43
N PRO A 52 -20.29 -31.02 -11.16
CA PRO A 52 -19.76 -31.63 -12.39
C PRO A 52 -19.28 -30.60 -13.43
N GLY A 53 -19.96 -29.44 -13.52
CA GLY A 53 -19.57 -28.35 -14.42
C GLY A 53 -18.25 -27.71 -14.01
N ILE A 54 -18.05 -27.46 -12.71
CA ILE A 54 -16.77 -26.96 -12.18
C ILE A 54 -15.67 -28.01 -12.37
N GLN A 55 -15.93 -29.26 -12.00
CA GLN A 55 -14.97 -30.35 -12.12
C GLN A 55 -14.46 -30.53 -13.55
N SER A 56 -15.32 -30.32 -14.56
CA SER A 56 -14.93 -30.41 -15.98
C SER A 56 -13.94 -29.33 -16.44
N GLN A 57 -13.84 -28.23 -15.69
CA GLN A 57 -12.96 -27.09 -15.97
C GLN A 57 -11.72 -27.06 -15.06
N MET A 58 -11.71 -27.85 -13.99
CA MET A 58 -10.58 -27.92 -13.07
C MET A 58 -9.38 -28.59 -13.73
N ALA A 59 -8.18 -28.06 -13.43
CA ALA A 59 -6.95 -28.77 -13.74
C ALA A 59 -6.89 -30.08 -12.95
N VAL A 60 -6.39 -31.16 -13.56
CA VAL A 60 -6.26 -32.45 -12.87
C VAL A 60 -5.11 -32.39 -11.87
N GLY A 61 -5.43 -32.32 -10.58
CA GLY A 61 -4.45 -32.38 -9.50
C GLY A 61 -3.74 -33.73 -9.44
N VAL A 62 -2.43 -33.71 -9.22
CA VAL A 62 -1.60 -34.92 -9.17
C VAL A 62 -0.67 -34.92 -7.97
N TYR A 63 -0.43 -36.10 -7.40
CA TYR A 63 0.65 -36.30 -6.42
C TYR A 63 2.03 -36.19 -7.10
N ALA A 64 3.09 -36.13 -6.30
CA ALA A 64 4.47 -36.13 -6.82
C ALA A 64 4.81 -37.38 -7.67
N SER A 65 4.06 -38.47 -7.51
CA SER A 65 4.16 -39.68 -8.34
C SER A 65 3.55 -39.52 -9.74
N GLY A 66 2.89 -38.40 -10.03
CA GLY A 66 2.13 -38.15 -11.26
C GLY A 66 0.74 -38.80 -11.27
N GLN A 67 0.37 -39.53 -10.21
CA GLN A 67 -0.96 -40.12 -10.10
C GLN A 67 -2.01 -39.06 -9.77
N PRO A 68 -3.21 -39.09 -10.40
CA PRO A 68 -4.30 -38.20 -10.05
C PRO A 68 -4.67 -38.29 -8.57
N ALA A 69 -4.87 -37.13 -7.95
CA ALA A 69 -5.40 -37.01 -6.60
C ALA A 69 -6.93 -37.07 -6.61
N PRO A 70 -7.58 -37.70 -5.62
CA PRO A 70 -9.02 -37.69 -5.50
C PRO A 70 -9.52 -36.30 -5.07
N LEU A 71 -10.72 -35.95 -5.53
CA LEU A 71 -11.48 -34.84 -4.96
C LEU A 71 -12.33 -35.36 -3.80
N TYR A 72 -12.35 -34.64 -2.69
CA TYR A 72 -13.12 -35.00 -1.51
C TYR A 72 -13.65 -33.75 -0.80
N ASP A 73 -14.70 -33.95 -0.01
CA ASP A 73 -15.28 -32.91 0.85
C ASP A 73 -14.62 -32.94 2.23
N LEU A 74 -14.09 -31.80 2.66
CA LEU A 74 -13.53 -31.57 4.00
C LEU A 74 -14.62 -31.49 5.09
N GLY A 75 -15.90 -31.44 4.70
CA GLY A 75 -17.04 -31.43 5.62
C GLY A 75 -16.98 -30.26 6.60
N TRP A 76 -16.88 -30.53 7.89
CA TRP A 76 -16.82 -29.48 8.91
C TRP A 76 -15.58 -28.57 8.76
N TYR A 77 -14.49 -29.06 8.17
CA TYR A 77 -13.25 -28.29 7.95
C TYR A 77 -13.26 -27.43 6.68
N ARG A 78 -14.35 -27.42 5.91
CA ARG A 78 -14.51 -26.62 4.67
C ARG A 78 -13.95 -25.20 4.76
N PRO A 79 -14.24 -24.40 5.81
CA PRO A 79 -13.77 -23.02 5.89
C PRO A 79 -12.24 -22.85 5.94
N SER A 80 -11.51 -23.89 6.35
CA SER A 80 -10.06 -23.83 6.50
C SER A 80 -9.26 -24.13 5.24
N GLY A 81 -9.88 -24.67 4.18
CA GLY A 81 -9.10 -25.04 3.00
C GLY A 81 -9.82 -25.54 1.76
N GLN A 82 -11.16 -25.67 1.74
CA GLN A 82 -11.83 -26.32 0.59
C GLN A 82 -12.03 -25.44 -0.64
N MET A 83 -11.85 -24.12 -0.52
CA MET A 83 -12.21 -23.22 -1.62
C MET A 83 -11.39 -23.52 -2.88
N PHE A 84 -12.08 -23.60 -4.03
CA PHE A 84 -11.44 -23.54 -5.34
C PHE A 84 -11.56 -22.12 -5.90
N SER A 85 -10.65 -21.74 -6.79
CA SER A 85 -10.66 -20.42 -7.44
C SER A 85 -9.80 -20.42 -8.71
N THR A 86 -9.78 -19.30 -9.42
CA THR A 86 -8.86 -19.02 -10.53
C THR A 86 -7.88 -17.91 -10.15
N ALA A 87 -6.77 -17.82 -10.88
CA ALA A 87 -5.84 -16.71 -10.70
C ALA A 87 -6.48 -15.35 -10.99
N ALA A 88 -7.43 -15.30 -11.94
CA ALA A 88 -8.15 -14.08 -12.29
C ALA A 88 -9.07 -13.60 -11.15
N ASP A 89 -9.79 -14.52 -10.49
CA ASP A 89 -10.64 -14.18 -9.37
C ASP A 89 -9.84 -13.77 -8.13
N LEU A 90 -8.80 -14.53 -7.78
CA LEU A 90 -7.91 -14.15 -6.68
C LEU A 90 -7.18 -12.82 -6.96
N ALA A 91 -6.91 -12.48 -8.23
CA ALA A 91 -6.39 -11.17 -8.57
C ALA A 91 -7.40 -10.04 -8.24
N LYS A 92 -8.71 -10.26 -8.40
CA LYS A 92 -9.74 -9.29 -7.96
C LYS A 92 -9.68 -9.08 -6.45
N LEU A 93 -9.56 -10.16 -5.68
CA LEU A 93 -9.38 -10.09 -4.23
C LEU A 93 -8.08 -9.35 -3.85
N ALA A 94 -6.96 -9.65 -4.51
CA ALA A 94 -5.68 -8.99 -4.29
C ALA A 94 -5.77 -7.48 -4.58
N MET A 95 -6.36 -7.10 -5.71
CA MET A 95 -6.57 -5.69 -6.04
C MET A 95 -7.46 -4.99 -5.01
N MET A 96 -8.50 -5.65 -4.48
CA MET A 96 -9.36 -5.07 -3.45
C MET A 96 -8.58 -4.84 -2.15
N LEU A 97 -7.82 -5.85 -1.71
CA LEU A 97 -6.98 -5.75 -0.53
C LEU A 97 -5.88 -4.69 -0.68
N LEU A 98 -5.40 -4.42 -1.89
CA LEU A 98 -4.40 -3.38 -2.17
C LEU A 98 -5.01 -1.99 -2.40
N GLY A 99 -6.34 -1.85 -2.27
CA GLY A 99 -7.06 -0.60 -2.51
C GLY A 99 -6.98 -0.13 -3.97
N ALA A 100 -6.80 -1.06 -4.90
CA ALA A 100 -6.69 -0.82 -6.34
C ALA A 100 -7.90 -1.33 -7.14
N TYR A 101 -8.90 -1.91 -6.46
CA TYR A 101 -10.13 -2.38 -7.09
C TYR A 101 -11.27 -1.37 -6.90
N HIS A 102 -12.14 -1.27 -7.90
CA HIS A 102 -13.28 -0.34 -7.87
C HIS A 102 -14.35 -0.75 -6.86
N ARG A 103 -14.49 -2.06 -6.61
CA ARG A 103 -15.43 -2.58 -5.61
C ARG A 103 -14.73 -2.67 -4.25
N LYS A 104 -15.30 -2.01 -3.24
CA LYS A 104 -14.80 -1.99 -1.86
C LYS A 104 -15.66 -2.90 -0.99
N LEU A 105 -15.02 -3.67 -0.11
CA LEU A 105 -15.70 -4.51 0.88
C LEU A 105 -15.45 -4.07 2.33
N LEU A 106 -14.27 -3.54 2.59
CA LEU A 106 -13.81 -3.16 3.92
C LEU A 106 -13.57 -1.66 3.98
N ASP A 107 -13.84 -1.07 5.14
CA ASP A 107 -13.41 0.29 5.43
C ASP A 107 -11.87 0.38 5.43
N PRO A 108 -11.29 1.55 5.09
CA PRO A 108 -9.84 1.71 5.02
C PRO A 108 -9.09 1.31 6.29
N ASP A 109 -9.65 1.60 7.47
CA ASP A 109 -9.04 1.26 8.76
C ASP A 109 -9.09 -0.24 9.05
N THR A 110 -10.18 -0.90 8.68
CA THR A 110 -10.30 -2.37 8.78
C THR A 110 -9.30 -3.04 7.84
N LEU A 111 -9.17 -2.56 6.61
CA LEU A 111 -8.21 -3.09 5.65
C LEU A 111 -6.76 -2.89 6.13
N LYS A 112 -6.44 -1.70 6.66
CA LYS A 112 -5.14 -1.43 7.26
C LYS A 112 -4.84 -2.38 8.42
N THR A 113 -5.83 -2.63 9.28
CA THR A 113 -5.71 -3.58 10.39
C THR A 113 -5.44 -4.99 9.88
N MET A 114 -6.20 -5.43 8.86
CA MET A 114 -6.04 -6.74 8.24
C MET A 114 -4.63 -6.94 7.65
N LEU A 115 -4.05 -5.91 7.05
CA LEU A 115 -2.71 -5.96 6.44
C LEU A 115 -1.56 -5.68 7.42
N THR A 116 -1.85 -5.39 8.69
CA THR A 116 -0.81 -5.09 9.68
C THR A 116 -0.36 -6.37 10.39
N PRO A 117 0.95 -6.70 10.42
CA PRO A 117 1.46 -7.79 11.24
C PRO A 117 1.23 -7.50 12.73
N LEU A 118 0.69 -8.46 13.48
CA LEU A 118 0.30 -8.27 14.88
C LEU A 118 1.31 -8.88 15.86
N PHE A 119 1.91 -10.03 15.50
CA PHE A 119 2.77 -10.79 16.39
C PHE A 119 4.11 -11.10 15.71
N ARG A 120 5.19 -11.08 16.51
CA ARG A 120 6.48 -11.69 16.14
C ARG A 120 6.46 -13.15 16.56
N CYS A 121 6.90 -14.02 15.67
CA CYS A 121 6.92 -15.45 15.89
C CYS A 121 8.35 -15.95 16.09
N GLU A 122 8.49 -16.99 16.91
CA GLU A 122 9.76 -17.69 17.10
C GLU A 122 10.10 -18.59 15.90
N LYS A 123 11.33 -19.09 15.84
CA LYS A 123 11.89 -19.80 14.68
C LYS A 123 11.12 -21.06 14.23
N ASP A 124 10.31 -21.65 15.09
CA ASP A 124 9.55 -22.86 14.76
C ASP A 124 8.27 -22.58 13.95
N TYR A 125 7.91 -21.31 13.76
CA TYR A 125 6.82 -20.90 12.88
C TYR A 125 7.35 -20.63 11.47
N PHE A 126 6.56 -20.93 10.44
CA PHE A 126 6.97 -20.80 9.04
C PHE A 126 7.10 -19.35 8.54
N ALA A 127 6.88 -18.36 9.40
CA ALA A 127 7.10 -16.94 9.11
C ALA A 127 7.66 -16.19 10.33
N ASN A 128 8.30 -15.06 10.09
CA ASN A 128 8.86 -14.22 11.16
C ASN A 128 7.77 -13.49 11.96
N ARG A 129 6.64 -13.19 11.32
CA ARG A 129 5.50 -12.47 11.90
C ARG A 129 4.18 -13.04 11.41
N THR A 130 3.11 -12.78 12.16
CA THR A 130 1.74 -13.14 11.75
C THR A 130 0.73 -12.06 12.11
N GLY A 131 -0.42 -12.06 11.44
CA GLY A 131 -1.53 -11.13 11.64
C GLY A 131 -2.86 -11.79 11.25
N THR A 132 -3.75 -11.04 10.60
CA THR A 132 -5.10 -11.52 10.26
C THR A 132 -5.30 -11.64 8.74
N PRO A 133 -5.12 -12.82 8.11
CA PRO A 133 -4.59 -14.11 8.58
C PRO A 133 -3.14 -14.36 8.09
N TRP A 134 -2.37 -13.28 7.89
CA TRP A 134 -1.15 -13.33 7.10
C TRP A 134 0.03 -13.97 7.81
N GLU A 135 0.85 -14.61 7.00
CA GLU A 135 2.19 -15.07 7.30
C GLU A 135 3.12 -14.01 6.70
N VAL A 136 3.93 -13.35 7.52
CA VAL A 136 4.64 -12.14 7.12
C VAL A 136 6.14 -12.31 7.25
N ASN A 137 6.82 -12.15 6.12
CA ASN A 137 8.27 -12.14 5.99
C ASN A 137 8.72 -10.83 5.35
N GLU A 138 10.04 -10.61 5.32
CA GLU A 138 10.65 -9.47 4.64
C GLU A 138 11.45 -9.96 3.44
N GLN A 139 11.36 -9.25 2.33
CA GLN A 139 12.19 -9.48 1.16
C GLN A 139 12.57 -8.14 0.54
N LEU A 140 13.87 -7.93 0.32
CA LEU A 140 14.41 -6.71 -0.29
C LEU A 140 13.93 -5.41 0.40
N GLY A 141 13.74 -5.44 1.73
CA GLY A 141 13.27 -4.29 2.51
C GLY A 141 11.75 -4.04 2.46
N TYR A 142 10.97 -4.96 1.88
CA TYR A 142 9.52 -4.90 1.85
C TYR A 142 8.88 -6.03 2.65
N GLU A 143 7.79 -5.70 3.34
CA GLU A 143 6.93 -6.71 3.96
C GLU A 143 6.16 -7.47 2.88
N VAL A 144 6.31 -8.79 2.90
CA VAL A 144 5.58 -9.72 2.04
C VAL A 144 4.57 -10.43 2.93
N LEU A 145 3.29 -10.12 2.71
CA LEU A 145 2.16 -10.81 3.31
C LEU A 145 1.85 -12.01 2.44
N ARG A 146 1.76 -13.20 3.01
CA ARG A 146 1.54 -14.44 2.28
C ARG A 146 0.56 -15.33 3.00
N LYS A 147 -0.17 -16.12 2.22
CA LYS A 147 -0.85 -17.32 2.69
C LYS A 147 -0.65 -18.42 1.66
N ASP A 148 -0.15 -19.54 2.15
CA ASP A 148 -0.08 -20.78 1.40
C ASP A 148 -1.21 -21.74 1.78
N GLY A 149 -1.53 -22.62 0.84
CA GLY A 149 -2.44 -23.75 1.03
C GLY A 149 -2.00 -24.97 0.22
N ASP A 150 -2.24 -26.16 0.78
CA ASP A 150 -1.97 -27.45 0.16
C ASP A 150 -3.14 -28.39 0.42
N LEU A 151 -3.59 -29.04 -0.63
CA LEU A 151 -4.51 -30.18 -0.58
C LEU A 151 -3.97 -31.25 -1.53
N ASP A 152 -4.52 -32.45 -1.44
CA ASP A 152 -4.11 -33.56 -2.31
C ASP A 152 -4.16 -33.14 -3.78
N GLY A 153 -3.00 -33.17 -4.43
CA GLY A 153 -2.86 -32.83 -5.84
C GLY A 153 -2.88 -31.34 -6.18
N TYR A 154 -2.99 -30.43 -5.21
CA TYR A 154 -3.02 -28.99 -5.46
C TYR A 154 -2.19 -28.19 -4.45
N SER A 155 -1.57 -27.12 -4.92
CA SER A 155 -0.94 -26.13 -4.06
C SER A 155 -1.24 -24.72 -4.56
N ALA A 156 -1.42 -23.79 -3.61
CA ALA A 156 -1.82 -22.43 -3.90
C ALA A 156 -1.04 -21.45 -3.04
N THR A 157 -0.66 -20.32 -3.63
CA THR A 157 -0.03 -19.23 -2.90
C THR A 157 -0.70 -17.92 -3.28
N PHE A 158 -1.06 -17.14 -2.26
CA PHE A 158 -1.54 -15.79 -2.39
C PHE A 158 -0.60 -14.87 -1.62
N SER A 159 -0.03 -13.87 -2.27
CA SER A 159 0.89 -12.94 -1.62
C SER A 159 0.70 -11.51 -2.06
N LEU A 160 1.01 -10.58 -1.16
CA LEU A 160 0.86 -9.15 -1.33
C LEU A 160 2.13 -8.44 -0.84
N VAL A 161 2.50 -7.38 -1.54
CA VAL A 161 3.47 -6.36 -1.09
C VAL A 161 2.72 -5.02 -1.02
N PRO A 162 2.06 -4.72 0.11
CA PRO A 162 1.13 -3.58 0.20
C PRO A 162 1.75 -2.23 -0.19
N ARG A 163 3.00 -1.98 0.24
CA ARG A 163 3.72 -0.73 -0.04
C ARG A 163 3.91 -0.49 -1.54
N MET A 164 3.97 -1.55 -2.34
CA MET A 164 4.11 -1.49 -3.80
C MET A 164 2.79 -1.61 -4.55
N LYS A 165 1.67 -1.87 -3.86
CA LYS A 165 0.41 -2.32 -4.48
C LYS A 165 0.61 -3.51 -5.43
N LEU A 166 1.47 -4.44 -5.05
CA LEU A 166 1.78 -5.62 -5.83
C LEU A 166 1.12 -6.85 -5.19
N GLY A 167 0.51 -7.70 -6.02
CA GLY A 167 -0.03 -8.99 -5.62
C GLY A 167 0.42 -10.09 -6.58
N LEU A 168 0.69 -11.28 -6.04
CA LEU A 168 1.07 -12.47 -6.80
C LEU A 168 0.24 -13.66 -6.33
N VAL A 169 -0.42 -14.30 -7.29
CA VAL A 169 -1.19 -15.53 -7.10
C VAL A 169 -0.53 -16.63 -7.93
N VAL A 170 -0.25 -17.76 -7.30
CA VAL A 170 0.28 -18.97 -7.95
C VAL A 170 -0.63 -20.14 -7.60
N LEU A 171 -1.22 -20.77 -8.61
CA LEU A 171 -2.06 -21.96 -8.47
C LEU A 171 -1.41 -23.11 -9.25
N MET A 172 -1.27 -24.26 -8.62
CA MET A 172 -0.63 -25.43 -9.20
C MET A 172 -1.47 -26.69 -8.98
N ALA A 173 -1.69 -27.43 -10.06
CA ALA A 173 -2.22 -28.79 -10.02
C ALA A 173 -1.08 -29.78 -9.75
N GLY A 174 -0.54 -29.70 -8.55
CA GLY A 174 0.51 -30.59 -8.06
C GLY A 174 1.21 -30.04 -6.82
N THR A 175 2.25 -30.74 -6.39
CA THR A 175 3.08 -30.33 -5.25
C THR A 175 4.00 -29.18 -5.62
N ARG A 176 4.29 -28.28 -4.68
CA ARG A 176 5.32 -27.24 -4.86
C ARG A 176 6.70 -27.86 -5.14
N PRO A 177 7.53 -27.24 -6.00
CA PRO A 177 8.91 -27.69 -6.21
C PRO A 177 9.73 -27.66 -4.91
N GLN A 178 10.42 -28.76 -4.60
CA GLN A 178 11.32 -28.77 -3.43
C GLN A 178 12.54 -27.87 -3.65
N GLY A 179 12.95 -27.16 -2.60
CA GLY A 179 14.16 -26.33 -2.60
C GLY A 179 14.05 -25.02 -3.39
N GLN A 180 12.86 -24.67 -3.90
CA GLN A 180 12.61 -23.39 -4.56
C GLN A 180 11.34 -22.74 -4.03
N ASP A 181 11.48 -21.54 -3.48
CA ASP A 181 10.34 -20.69 -3.17
C ASP A 181 10.01 -19.83 -4.40
N LEU A 182 8.91 -20.18 -5.09
CA LEU A 182 8.49 -19.50 -6.31
C LEU A 182 8.12 -18.03 -6.08
N VAL A 183 7.60 -17.68 -4.89
CA VAL A 183 7.25 -16.30 -4.56
C VAL A 183 8.51 -15.49 -4.34
N VAL A 184 9.46 -16.01 -3.56
CA VAL A 184 10.74 -15.34 -3.35
C VAL A 184 11.47 -15.14 -4.68
N LYS A 185 11.48 -16.16 -5.54
CA LYS A 185 12.07 -16.09 -6.87
C LYS A 185 11.36 -15.08 -7.79
N ALA A 186 10.04 -15.03 -7.78
CA ALA A 186 9.30 -14.06 -8.58
C ALA A 186 9.59 -12.62 -8.10
N TYR A 187 9.53 -12.38 -6.80
CA TYR A 187 9.76 -11.06 -6.23
C TYR A 187 11.22 -10.59 -6.32
N SER A 188 12.21 -11.48 -6.40
CA SER A 188 13.60 -11.08 -6.64
C SER A 188 13.80 -10.42 -8.02
N HIS A 189 12.91 -10.69 -8.97
CA HIS A 189 12.89 -10.04 -10.28
C HIS A 189 11.92 -8.85 -10.34
N ILE A 190 10.71 -9.01 -9.79
CA ILE A 190 9.64 -8.00 -9.93
C ILE A 190 9.91 -6.76 -9.07
N ILE A 191 10.34 -6.93 -7.81
CA ILE A 191 10.56 -5.80 -6.90
C ILE A 191 11.61 -4.83 -7.47
N PRO A 192 12.82 -5.26 -7.88
CA PRO A 192 13.81 -4.34 -8.45
C PRO A 192 13.36 -3.69 -9.75
N ALA A 193 12.59 -4.41 -10.59
CA ALA A 193 12.05 -3.86 -11.83
C ALA A 193 11.02 -2.75 -11.54
N MET A 194 10.14 -2.95 -10.55
CA MET A 194 9.17 -1.94 -10.13
C MET A 194 9.84 -0.74 -9.48
N GLU A 195 10.83 -0.94 -8.61
CA GLU A 195 11.60 0.17 -8.02
C GLU A 195 12.26 1.04 -9.08
N ARG A 196 12.86 0.41 -10.10
CA ARG A 196 13.44 1.12 -11.24
C ARG A 196 12.36 1.87 -12.03
N ALA A 197 11.25 1.20 -12.35
CA ALA A 197 10.15 1.84 -13.07
C ALA A 197 9.56 3.04 -12.31
N PHE A 198 9.39 2.94 -10.98
CA PHE A 198 8.91 4.05 -10.16
C PHE A 198 9.93 5.19 -10.04
N ARG A 199 11.22 4.86 -9.99
CA ARG A 199 12.31 5.85 -10.00
C ARG A 199 12.35 6.62 -11.33
N ASP A 200 12.21 5.90 -12.44
CA ASP A 200 12.33 6.45 -13.79
C ASP A 200 11.02 7.07 -14.30
N ALA A 201 9.89 6.80 -13.64
CA ALA A 201 8.60 7.34 -14.01
C ALA A 201 8.58 8.87 -13.93
N GLN A 202 8.16 9.52 -15.02
CA GLN A 202 7.89 10.96 -14.99
C GLN A 202 6.75 11.24 -14.01
N ARG A 203 7.03 12.06 -12.98
CA ARG A 203 6.03 12.53 -12.04
C ARG A 203 5.11 13.51 -12.78
N ILE A 204 3.88 13.09 -13.09
CA ILE A 204 2.86 13.99 -13.62
C ILE A 204 2.37 14.88 -12.47
N LEU A 205 2.52 16.18 -12.62
CA LEU A 205 2.09 17.17 -11.65
C LEU A 205 0.83 17.87 -12.15
N ILE A 206 -0.16 17.97 -11.26
CA ILE A 206 -1.45 18.59 -11.52
C ILE A 206 -1.38 20.05 -11.04
N PRO A 207 -1.68 21.04 -11.89
CA PRO A 207 -1.81 22.42 -11.46
C PRO A 207 -3.15 22.66 -10.73
N PRO A 208 -3.24 23.67 -9.84
CA PRO A 208 -4.54 24.08 -9.32
C PRO A 208 -5.40 24.71 -10.43
N PRO A 209 -6.74 24.68 -10.30
CA PRO A 209 -7.63 25.33 -11.27
C PRO A 209 -7.29 26.81 -11.49
N GLU A 210 -6.94 27.51 -10.41
CA GLU A 210 -6.45 28.88 -10.44
C GLU A 210 -5.15 28.99 -9.62
N PRO A 211 -3.99 29.23 -10.27
CA PRO A 211 -2.71 29.38 -9.55
C PRO A 211 -2.56 30.72 -8.82
N ALA A 212 -3.16 31.79 -9.34
CA ALA A 212 -2.94 33.16 -8.86
C ALA A 212 -3.20 33.38 -7.35
N PRO A 213 -4.24 32.79 -6.72
CA PRO A 213 -4.48 32.92 -5.29
C PRO A 213 -3.33 32.45 -4.38
N TYR A 214 -2.46 31.57 -4.88
CA TYR A 214 -1.38 30.95 -4.12
C TYR A 214 -0.01 31.58 -4.41
N VAL A 215 0.12 32.32 -5.50
CA VAL A 215 1.37 33.00 -5.91
C VAL A 215 1.66 34.18 -4.97
N GLY A 216 2.90 34.28 -4.50
CA GLY A 216 3.33 35.36 -3.61
C GLY A 216 4.54 35.00 -2.75
N PHE A 217 4.80 35.85 -1.77
CA PHE A 217 5.86 35.66 -0.79
C PHE A 217 5.26 35.24 0.55
N TYR A 218 5.95 34.33 1.23
CA TYR A 218 5.53 33.80 2.52
C TYR A 218 6.70 33.70 3.48
N THR A 219 6.42 33.65 4.78
CA THR A 219 7.43 33.44 5.81
C THR A 219 6.95 32.59 6.96
N TYR A 220 7.83 31.75 7.48
CA TYR A 220 7.68 31.08 8.75
C TYR A 220 8.54 31.79 9.79
N GLY A 221 7.89 32.44 10.76
CA GLY A 221 8.54 33.11 11.89
C GLY A 221 9.50 34.24 11.51
N ASN A 222 9.45 34.79 10.30
CA ASN A 222 10.44 35.74 9.76
C ASN A 222 11.88 35.18 9.71
N ILE A 223 12.00 33.84 9.70
CA ILE A 223 13.27 33.11 9.69
C ILE A 223 13.48 32.48 8.30
N THR A 224 12.47 31.73 7.84
CA THR A 224 12.50 31.11 6.51
C THR A 224 11.51 31.80 5.59
N PHE A 225 11.91 32.05 4.35
CA PHE A 225 11.09 32.73 3.36
C PHE A 225 10.87 31.85 2.14
N TYR A 226 9.68 31.99 1.55
CA TYR A 226 9.24 31.19 0.42
C TYR A 226 8.69 32.13 -0.65
N GLU A 227 9.13 31.92 -1.89
CA GLU A 227 8.52 32.55 -3.06
C GLU A 227 7.77 31.47 -3.83
N ILE A 228 6.47 31.67 -4.05
CA ILE A 228 5.64 30.75 -4.82
C ILE A 228 5.27 31.43 -6.14
N LYS A 229 5.56 30.76 -7.25
CA LYS A 229 5.25 31.18 -8.62
C LYS A 229 4.48 30.09 -9.35
N ALA A 230 3.70 30.46 -10.35
CA ALA A 230 3.15 29.49 -11.30
C ALA A 230 4.20 29.17 -12.36
N GLY A 231 4.46 27.88 -12.60
CA GLY A 231 5.29 27.42 -13.70
C GLY A 231 4.58 27.58 -15.06
N PRO A 232 5.28 27.31 -16.18
CA PRO A 232 4.68 27.37 -17.52
C PRO A 232 3.49 26.41 -17.73
N ASP A 233 3.48 25.32 -16.95
CA ASP A 233 2.45 24.28 -16.87
C ASP A 233 1.33 24.63 -15.87
N GLY A 234 1.37 25.80 -15.24
CA GLY A 234 0.47 26.22 -14.17
C GLY A 234 0.76 25.57 -12.81
N VAL A 235 1.69 24.60 -12.75
CA VAL A 235 2.06 23.94 -11.50
C VAL A 235 2.83 24.93 -10.65
N LEU A 236 2.46 25.04 -9.38
CA LEU A 236 3.13 25.97 -8.49
C LEU A 236 4.55 25.50 -8.18
N VAL A 237 5.49 26.44 -8.23
CA VAL A 237 6.90 26.28 -7.89
C VAL A 237 7.17 27.12 -6.67
N MET A 238 7.59 26.47 -5.58
CA MET A 238 8.01 27.12 -4.35
C MET A 238 9.54 27.12 -4.27
N GLN A 239 10.12 28.28 -4.05
CA GLN A 239 11.55 28.46 -3.83
C GLN A 239 11.81 28.98 -2.43
N GLN A 240 12.64 28.28 -1.67
CA GLN A 240 13.13 28.72 -0.36
C GLN A 240 14.28 29.72 -0.53
N PHE A 241 14.25 30.81 0.24
CA PHE A 241 15.29 31.84 0.23
C PHE A 241 15.47 32.50 1.61
N GLY A 242 16.56 33.27 1.76
CA GLY A 242 16.94 33.94 3.00
C GLY A 242 18.36 33.60 3.43
N PRO A 243 19.06 34.51 4.15
CA PRO A 243 20.51 34.46 4.33
C PRO A 243 21.02 33.12 4.89
N GLN A 244 20.29 32.50 5.83
CA GLN A 244 20.69 31.20 6.36
C GLN A 244 20.51 30.04 5.36
N ILE A 245 19.42 30.02 4.58
CA ILE A 245 19.10 28.87 3.74
C ILE A 245 19.88 28.87 2.43
N GLU A 246 20.25 30.05 1.92
CA GLU A 246 20.99 30.15 0.66
C GLU A 246 22.43 29.67 0.78
N ASP A 247 23.04 29.88 1.95
CA ASP A 247 24.38 29.36 2.28
C ASP A 247 24.37 27.86 2.58
N LEU A 248 23.25 27.35 3.11
CA LEU A 248 23.13 25.97 3.55
C LEU A 248 22.69 25.02 2.41
N ILE A 249 21.68 25.41 1.62
CA ILE A 249 21.04 24.50 0.67
C ILE A 249 21.31 24.95 -0.76
N PRO A 250 21.95 24.11 -1.60
CA PRO A 250 22.10 24.40 -3.02
C PRO A 250 20.75 24.71 -3.68
N GLU A 251 20.71 25.66 -4.61
CA GLU A 251 19.48 26.14 -5.26
C GLU A 251 18.62 24.99 -5.85
N ARG A 252 19.29 23.97 -6.41
CA ARG A 252 18.64 22.76 -6.96
C ARG A 252 17.79 21.98 -5.95
N TYR A 253 18.02 22.16 -4.65
CA TYR A 253 17.27 21.53 -3.56
C TYR A 253 16.39 22.54 -2.79
N ARG A 254 16.44 23.83 -3.15
CA ARG A 254 15.56 24.88 -2.61
C ARG A 254 14.30 25.08 -3.46
N THR A 255 14.27 24.54 -4.67
CA THR A 255 13.15 24.65 -5.61
C THR A 255 12.32 23.38 -5.57
N ILE A 256 11.02 23.54 -5.31
CA ILE A 256 10.08 22.46 -5.02
C ILE A 256 8.82 22.70 -5.86
N LYS A 257 8.25 21.64 -6.43
CA LYS A 257 6.94 21.69 -7.08
C LYS A 257 5.82 21.38 -6.09
N LEU A 258 4.66 22.02 -6.25
CA LEU A 258 3.46 21.73 -5.46
C LEU A 258 2.41 21.09 -6.37
N ASN A 259 2.21 19.79 -6.22
CA ASN A 259 1.18 19.03 -6.94
C ASN A 259 -0.19 19.27 -6.32
N PHE A 260 -1.14 19.81 -7.07
CA PHE A 260 -2.50 19.99 -6.61
C PHE A 260 -3.18 18.63 -6.33
N LEU A 261 -3.83 18.50 -5.18
CA LEU A 261 -4.61 17.31 -4.85
C LEU A 261 -6.11 17.63 -4.93
N GLU A 262 -6.58 18.51 -4.05
CA GLU A 262 -7.99 18.91 -3.94
C GLU A 262 -8.10 20.21 -3.15
N ASP A 263 -9.07 21.06 -3.48
CA ASP A 263 -9.37 22.36 -2.85
C ASP A 263 -8.15 23.30 -2.70
N ARG A 264 -7.49 23.22 -1.55
CA ARG A 264 -6.34 24.05 -1.13
C ARG A 264 -5.16 23.20 -0.66
N VAL A 265 -5.25 21.89 -0.90
CA VAL A 265 -4.28 20.89 -0.47
C VAL A 265 -3.37 20.55 -1.62
N PHE A 266 -2.07 20.68 -1.38
CA PHE A 266 -1.01 20.37 -2.32
C PHE A 266 -0.06 19.36 -1.71
N ARG A 267 0.59 18.57 -2.56
CA ARG A 267 1.68 17.68 -2.18
C ARG A 267 3.00 18.29 -2.64
N VAL A 268 3.96 18.36 -1.73
CA VAL A 268 5.35 18.71 -2.02
C VAL A 268 5.95 17.64 -2.91
N VAL A 269 6.56 18.05 -4.01
CA VAL A 269 7.27 17.15 -4.93
C VAL A 269 8.62 17.73 -5.29
N PHE A 270 9.68 16.99 -4.98
CA PHE A 270 11.02 17.29 -5.51
C PHE A 270 11.15 16.74 -6.93
N GLU A 271 11.69 17.55 -7.82
CA GLU A 271 11.77 17.25 -9.26
C GLU A 271 13.01 16.40 -9.61
N LYS A 272 14.04 16.43 -8.76
CA LYS A 272 15.31 15.72 -8.97
C LYS A 272 15.61 14.77 -7.82
N GLU A 273 16.42 13.75 -8.10
CA GLU A 273 16.98 12.92 -7.03
C GLU A 273 17.70 13.79 -6.00
N TYR A 274 17.40 13.51 -4.73
CA TYR A 274 18.01 14.14 -3.57
C TYR A 274 18.63 13.05 -2.70
N PRO A 275 19.74 13.32 -2.01
CA PRO A 275 20.27 12.37 -1.05
C PRO A 275 19.27 12.22 0.11
N CYS A 276 19.07 10.99 0.62
CA CYS A 276 18.18 10.73 1.78
C CYS A 276 18.50 11.63 2.98
N VAL A 277 19.78 11.99 3.14
CA VAL A 277 20.24 12.99 4.10
C VAL A 277 21.16 13.97 3.38
N LEU A 278 20.75 15.23 3.28
CA LEU A 278 21.65 16.31 2.87
C LEU A 278 22.40 16.78 4.12
N ARG A 279 23.68 16.42 4.23
CA ARG A 279 24.56 16.97 5.26
C ARG A 279 25.00 18.35 4.82
N VAL A 280 24.64 19.35 5.61
CA VAL A 280 25.07 20.73 5.41
C VAL A 280 25.75 21.19 6.69
N SER A 281 27.08 21.34 6.63
CA SER A 281 27.92 21.65 7.80
C SER A 281 27.65 20.72 8.99
N THR A 282 27.18 21.24 10.13
CA THR A 282 26.83 20.48 11.35
C THR A 282 25.36 20.08 11.42
N ALA A 283 24.52 20.50 10.45
CA ALA A 283 23.10 20.22 10.40
C ALA A 283 22.76 19.20 9.30
N SER A 284 21.71 18.41 9.53
CA SER A 284 21.13 17.53 8.51
C SER A 284 19.72 17.99 8.17
N VAL A 285 19.47 18.29 6.90
CA VAL A 285 18.13 18.55 6.38
C VAL A 285 17.65 17.28 5.68
N SER A 286 16.55 16.70 6.17
CA SER A 286 15.92 15.56 5.49
C SER A 286 14.99 16.08 4.40
N LEU A 287 15.47 16.02 3.15
CA LEU A 287 14.65 16.32 1.98
C LEU A 287 13.58 15.22 1.76
N GLU A 288 13.88 13.99 2.15
CA GLU A 288 12.94 12.86 2.17
C GLU A 288 11.75 13.14 3.09
N ALA A 289 11.97 13.73 4.27
CA ALA A 289 10.89 14.10 5.17
C ALA A 289 9.99 15.21 4.62
N GLN A 290 10.49 16.00 3.64
CA GLN A 290 9.73 17.04 2.97
C GLN A 290 8.97 16.51 1.74
N ASP A 291 9.55 15.58 0.97
CA ASP A 291 8.90 15.01 -0.23
C ASP A 291 7.61 14.28 0.15
N GLY A 292 6.52 14.55 -0.56
CA GLY A 292 5.21 13.98 -0.27
C GLY A 292 4.42 14.66 0.85
N GLN A 293 4.99 15.65 1.54
CA GLN A 293 4.28 16.40 2.58
C GLN A 293 3.08 17.16 2.03
N LEU A 294 2.03 17.27 2.86
CA LEU A 294 0.83 18.01 2.50
C LEU A 294 0.95 19.46 2.96
N PHE A 295 0.69 20.36 2.02
CA PHE A 295 0.56 21.79 2.25
C PHE A 295 -0.93 22.13 2.18
N ASN A 296 -1.46 22.74 3.22
CA ASN A 296 -2.84 23.20 3.27
C ASN A 296 -2.86 24.73 3.31
N PHE A 297 -3.21 25.34 2.18
CA PHE A 297 -3.37 26.79 2.12
C PHE A 297 -4.61 27.23 2.89
N TYR A 298 -4.48 28.37 3.56
CA TYR A 298 -5.60 28.99 4.25
C TYR A 298 -6.66 29.44 3.27
N VAL A 299 -7.89 29.51 3.77
CA VAL A 299 -9.05 30.01 3.02
C VAL A 299 -8.71 31.39 2.45
N LEU A 300 -9.10 31.61 1.19
CA LEU A 300 -8.84 32.85 0.48
C LEU A 300 -9.44 34.03 1.25
N ASP A 301 -8.69 35.11 1.37
CA ASP A 301 -9.13 36.33 2.02
C ASP A 301 -10.07 37.15 1.10
N LYS A 302 -10.48 38.34 1.55
CA LYS A 302 -11.35 39.24 0.78
C LYS A 302 -10.74 39.72 -0.56
N LYS A 303 -9.43 39.56 -0.75
CA LYS A 303 -8.71 39.89 -1.98
C LYS A 303 -8.57 38.67 -2.90
N GLY A 304 -9.15 37.53 -2.52
CA GLY A 304 -9.07 36.30 -3.30
C GLY A 304 -7.70 35.62 -3.25
N VAL A 305 -6.86 35.94 -2.25
CA VAL A 305 -5.53 35.33 -2.10
C VAL A 305 -5.44 34.55 -0.80
N SER A 306 -4.65 33.48 -0.79
CA SER A 306 -4.43 32.73 0.43
C SER A 306 -3.50 33.51 1.38
N PRO A 307 -3.91 33.80 2.62
CA PRO A 307 -3.09 34.56 3.56
C PRO A 307 -1.91 33.76 4.13
N GLY A 308 -1.79 32.47 3.82
CA GLY A 308 -0.77 31.59 4.39
C GLY A 308 -1.04 30.11 4.15
N PHE A 309 -0.25 29.24 4.76
CA PHE A 309 -0.46 27.79 4.71
C PHE A 309 0.13 27.07 5.93
N ASP A 310 -0.31 25.84 6.14
CA ASP A 310 0.30 24.89 7.07
C ASP A 310 0.92 23.71 6.34
N ALA A 311 2.00 23.15 6.90
CA ALA A 311 2.63 21.90 6.50
C ALA A 311 2.70 20.94 7.70
N PRO A 312 1.60 20.23 8.03
CA PRO A 312 1.46 19.53 9.30
C PRO A 312 2.52 18.47 9.57
N GLY A 313 2.93 17.70 8.55
CA GLY A 313 3.90 16.62 8.73
C GLY A 313 5.35 17.08 8.90
N LEU A 314 5.63 18.39 8.80
CA LEU A 314 6.91 19.01 9.17
C LEU A 314 6.82 19.85 10.44
N ASN A 315 5.69 19.80 11.16
CA ASN A 315 5.38 20.70 12.28
C ASN A 315 5.57 22.19 11.95
N THR A 316 5.43 22.56 10.68
CA THR A 316 5.55 23.94 10.22
C THR A 316 4.14 24.50 10.05
N TYR A 317 3.69 25.22 11.06
CA TYR A 317 2.36 25.82 11.10
C TYR A 317 2.48 27.34 11.03
N ASN A 318 1.42 28.02 10.61
CA ASN A 318 1.36 29.48 10.59
C ASN A 318 2.40 30.13 9.66
N VAL A 319 2.58 29.56 8.46
CA VAL A 319 3.32 30.25 7.41
C VAL A 319 2.43 31.35 6.86
N VAL A 320 2.87 32.60 6.95
CA VAL A 320 2.06 33.77 6.60
C VAL A 320 2.52 34.42 5.31
N ARG A 321 1.57 34.90 4.51
CA ARG A 321 1.83 35.69 3.30
C ARG A 321 2.36 37.07 3.70
N ILE A 322 3.39 37.53 3.00
CA ILE A 322 3.97 38.87 3.13
C ILE A 322 3.78 39.67 1.83
N ALA A 323 3.71 40.99 1.95
CA ALA A 323 3.32 41.87 0.85
C ALA A 323 4.37 41.95 -0.27
N SER A 324 5.65 41.83 0.07
CA SER A 324 6.77 41.96 -0.86
C SER A 324 7.92 41.05 -0.46
N ARG A 325 8.83 40.80 -1.41
CA ARG A 325 10.10 40.12 -1.12
C ARG A 325 10.87 40.93 -0.06
N PRO A 326 11.28 40.32 1.06
CA PRO A 326 12.06 41.00 2.08
C PRO A 326 13.49 41.24 1.57
N SER A 327 14.05 42.38 1.97
CA SER A 327 15.46 42.72 1.76
C SER A 327 16.26 42.39 3.01
N PHE A 328 17.34 41.65 2.86
CA PHE A 328 18.26 41.35 3.95
C PHE A 328 19.44 42.31 3.86
N SER A 329 19.72 43.03 4.94
CA SER A 329 20.99 43.73 5.12
C SER A 329 22.06 42.68 5.40
N ASN A 330 23.18 42.73 4.68
CA ASN A 330 24.34 41.85 4.92
C ASN A 330 24.95 42.07 6.31
#